data_AF-A0A925FGN9-F1
#
_entry.id   AF-A0A925FGN9-F1
#
_cell.length_a   1.000
_cell.length_b   1.000
_cell.length_c   1.000
_cell.angle_alpha   90.00
_cell.angle_beta   90.00
_cell.angle_gamma   90.00
#
_symmetry.space_group_name_H-M   'P 1'
#
loop_
_entity.id
_entity.type
_entity.pdbx_description
1 polymer ?
#
loop_
_entity_poly.entity_id
_entity_poly.type
_entity_poly.pdbx_seq_one_letter_code
_entity_poly.pdbx_strand_id
1 'polypeptide(L)' 'MKFRVVAVGKPRDRSLAAVIGEYEGRARHYWPLEAIEVREESGRDDPAIVRDREGARLL' A
#
# COMPACT_ATOMS: atom_id res chain seq x y z
N MET A 1 5.11 19.25 7.31
CA MET A 1 3.97 18.29 7.27
C MET A 1 4.45 17.06 6.53
N LYS A 2 4.27 15.84 7.07
CA LYS A 2 4.66 14.58 6.42
C LYS A 2 3.42 13.90 5.82
N PHE A 3 3.55 13.29 4.65
CA PHE A 3 2.46 12.61 3.96
C PHE A 3 2.70 11.12 3.96
N ARG A 4 1.69 10.33 4.33
CA ARG A 4 1.73 8.87 4.29
C ARG A 4 0.62 8.36 3.39
N VAL A 5 0.99 7.46 2.48
CA VAL A 5 0.06 6.64 1.70
C VAL A 5 0.22 5.23 2.22
N VAL A 6 -0.83 4.69 2.84
CA VAL A 6 -0.86 3.31 3.34
C VAL A 6 -1.88 2.54 2.53
N ALA A 7 -1.43 1.49 1.84
CA ALA A 7 -2.26 0.72 0.90
C ALA A 7 -2.17 -0.77 1.22
N VAL A 8 -3.30 -1.46 1.05
CA VAL A 8 -3.36 -2.92 1.23
C VAL A 8 -3.00 -3.61 -0.07
N GLY A 9 -2.17 -4.65 0.04
CA GLY A 9 -1.71 -5.47 -1.07
C GLY A 9 -0.40 -4.96 -1.66
N LYS A 10 0.36 -5.90 -2.22
CA LYS A 10 1.57 -5.59 -3.00
C LYS A 10 1.31 -5.93 -4.46
N PRO A 11 1.72 -5.06 -5.42
CA PRO A 11 1.62 -5.39 -6.83
C PRO A 11 2.36 -6.71 -7.11
N ARG A 12 1.62 -7.73 -7.58
CA ARG A 12 2.21 -9.03 -7.95
C ARG A 12 3.06 -8.92 -9.22
N ASP A 13 2.66 -8.03 -10.13
CA ASP A 13 3.40 -7.74 -11.35
C ASP A 13 4.60 -6.84 -11.06
N ARG A 14 5.80 -7.32 -11.41
CA ARG A 14 7.05 -6.60 -11.15
C ARG A 14 7.21 -5.34 -12.01
N SER A 15 6.68 -5.33 -13.22
CA SER A 15 6.74 -4.15 -14.10
C SER A 15 5.86 -3.04 -13.53
N LEU A 16 4.66 -3.39 -13.05
CA LEU A 16 3.77 -2.45 -12.38
C LEU A 16 4.40 -1.90 -11.08
N ALA A 17 4.99 -2.78 -10.26
CA ALA A 17 5.70 -2.37 -9.05
C ALA A 17 6.84 -1.38 -9.34
N ALA A 18 7.60 -1.62 -10.42
CA ALA A 18 8.69 -0.74 -10.83
C ALA A 18 8.19 0.64 -11.25
N VAL A 19 7.11 0.69 -12.04
CA VAL A 19 6.49 1.96 -12.46
C VAL A 19 5.97 2.74 -11.25
N ILE A 20 5.27 2.08 -10.31
CA ILE A 20 4.81 2.72 -9.07
C ILE A 20 5.99 3.34 -8.30
N GLY A 21 7.08 2.56 -8.12
CA GLY A 21 8.27 3.04 -7.42
C GLY A 21 8.94 4.25 -8.09
N GLU A 22 8.92 4.34 -9.43
CA GLU A 22 9.42 5.51 -10.15
C GLU A 22 8.61 6.77 -9.81
N TYR A 23 7.27 6.67 -9.84
CA TYR A 23 6.39 7.80 -9.52
C TYR A 23 6.48 8.20 -8.05
N GLU A 24 6.58 7.23 -7.13
CA GLU A 24 6.82 7.50 -5.71
C GLU A 24 8.14 8.25 -5.51
N GLY A 25 9.21 7.81 -6.17
CA GLY A 25 10.52 8.47 -6.12
C GLY A 25 10.45 9.92 -6.60
N ARG A 26 9.74 10.17 -7.70
CA ARG A 26 9.50 11.53 -8.21
C ARG A 26 8.68 12.37 -7.24
N ALA A 27 7.62 11.83 -6.65
CA ALA A 27 6.78 12.53 -5.69
C ALA A 27 7.53 12.91 -4.40
N ARG A 28 8.44 12.04 -3.93
CA ARG A 28 9.30 12.29 -2.76
C ARG A 28 10.22 13.51 -2.91
N HIS A 29 10.51 13.94 -4.15
CA HIS A 29 11.28 15.15 -4.40
C HIS A 29 10.51 16.43 -4.04
N TYR A 30 9.17 16.39 -4.19
CA TYR A 30 8.30 17.55 -3.96
C TYR A 30 7.65 17.55 -2.59
N TRP A 31 7.37 16.37 -2.04
CA TRP A 31 6.76 16.21 -0.73
C TRP A 31 7.53 15.22 0.15
N PRO A 32 7.55 15.41 1.48
CA PRO A 32 8.02 14.39 2.42
C PRO A 32 6.99 13.24 2.49
N LEU A 33 6.95 12.43 1.43
CA LEU A 33 6.03 11.34 1.17
C LEU A 33 6.63 9.99 1.58
N GLU A 34 5.84 9.19 2.29
CA GLU A 34 6.15 7.81 2.64
C GLU A 34 5.01 6.91 2.12
N ALA A 35 5.36 5.89 1.33
CA ALA A 35 4.41 4.90 0.82
C ALA A 35 4.65 3.57 1.54
N ILE A 36 3.60 3.00 2.11
CA ILE A 36 3.64 1.79 2.93
C ILE A 36 2.62 0.80 2.37
N GLU A 37 3.10 -0.33 1.90
CA GLU A 37 2.26 -1.44 1.45
C GLU A 37 2.10 -2.46 2.57
N VAL A 38 0.86 -2.68 3.00
CA VAL A 38 0.52 -3.69 4.02
C VAL A 38 0.07 -4.98 3.35
N ARG A 39 0.31 -6.11 4.01
CA ARG A 39 -0.04 -7.42 3.46
C ARG A 39 -1.57 -7.58 3.38
N GLU A 40 -2.07 -7.99 2.21
CA GLU A 40 -3.46 -8.43 2.02
C GLU A 40 -3.77 -9.69 2.84
N GLU A 41 -5.03 -9.87 3.23
CA GLU A 41 -5.45 -11.09 3.90
C GLU A 41 -5.47 -12.27 2.92
N SER A 42 -4.84 -13.38 3.31
CA SER A 42 -4.85 -14.61 2.52
C SER A 42 -5.98 -15.53 2.95
N GLY A 43 -6.97 -15.77 2.09
CA GLY A 43 -8.01 -16.77 2.36
C GLY A 43 -9.33 -16.53 1.63
N ARG A 44 -10.31 -17.41 1.86
CA ARG A 44 -11.73 -17.23 1.51
C ARG A 44 -12.53 -16.85 2.75
N ASP A 45 -12.03 -15.88 3.51
CA ASP A 45 -12.74 -15.37 4.69
C ASP A 45 -13.91 -14.47 4.26
N ASP A 46 -14.82 -14.24 5.20
CA ASP A 46 -15.92 -13.30 5.01
C ASP A 46 -15.38 -11.89 4.68
N PRO A 47 -15.91 -11.19 3.65
CA PRO A 47 -15.42 -9.87 3.25
C PRO A 47 -15.40 -8.83 4.37
N ALA A 48 -16.32 -8.89 5.34
CA ALA A 48 -16.32 -7.97 6.48
C ALA A 48 -15.11 -8.24 7.39
N ILE A 49 -14.80 -9.51 7.64
CA ILE A 49 -13.64 -9.93 8.43
C ILE A 49 -12.32 -9.53 7.74
N VAL A 50 -12.23 -9.74 6.42
CA VAL A 50 -11.06 -9.32 5.62
C VAL A 50 -10.85 -7.82 5.74
N ARG A 51 -11.89 -7.01 5.53
CA ARG A 51 -11.81 -5.55 5.65
C ARG A 51 -11.38 -5.10 7.04
N ASP A 52 -11.92 -5.71 8.09
CA ASP A 52 -11.59 -5.32 9.47
C ASP A 52 -10.11 -5.66 9.79
N ARG A 53 -9.62 -6.83 9.37
CA ARG A 53 -8.21 -7.22 9.56
C ARG A 53 -7.25 -6.36 8.74
N GLU A 54 -7.58 -6.10 7.48
CA GLU A 54 -6.76 -5.24 6.61
C GLU A 54 -6.76 -3.79 7.10
N GLY A 55 -7.92 -3.28 7.53
CA GLY A 55 -8.06 -1.96 8.13
C GLY A 55 -7.22 -1.80 9.40
N ALA A 56 -7.18 -2.83 10.25
CA ALA A 56 -6.32 -2.83 11.44
C ALA A 56 -4.83 -2.78 11.12
N ARG A 57 -4.40 -3.19 9.92
CA ARG A 57 -3.00 -3.08 9.47
C ARG A 57 -2.63 -1.68 8.96
N LEU A 58 -3.62 -0.85 8.64
CA LEU A 58 -3.41 0.51 8.13
C LEU A 58 -3.15 1.55 9.23
N LEU A 59 -3.46 1.22 10.49
CA LEU A 59 -3.31 2.06 11.68
C LEU A 59 -1.99 1.77 12.39
#